data_AF-A0A078JEC8-F1
#
_entry.id   AF-A0A078JEC8-F1
#
_cell.length_a   1.000
_cell.length_b   1.000
_cell.length_c   1.000
_cell.angle_alpha   90.00
_cell.angle_beta   90.00
_cell.angle_gamma   90.00
#
_symmetry.space_group_name_H-M   'P 1'
#
loop_
_entity.id
_entity.type
_entity.pdbx_description
1 polymer ?
#
loop_
_entity_poly.entity_id
_entity_poly.type
_entity_poly.pdbx_seq_one_letter_code
_entity_poly.pdbx_strand_id
1 'polypeptide(L)'
;MYIQKKILYVEGYDVVYDINGREAEEVEPIIDALPELEHQVTLPHYEVDAVDPKSRHKGKLETESFLQSKGVNWTSISSVYTYGPLNYNPVEEWFFHRLKAGRPIPVPNSGRDPDLTTRSLLDLATAFLAVLGNEKASKEILNISGEKYVTFDGLARACAKAGGFPEPEIVHYNPKEFDFGKKKAFPFRDQHFFASVEKAKHVLGWKPEFDLVEGLTDSYKLDFGRGTFRKEADFTTDDMILSKKHVTQS
;
A
#
# COMPACT_ATOMS: atom_id res chain seq x y z
N MET A 1 21.77 -5.33 -15.42
CA MET A 1 21.16 -5.42 -16.76
C MET A 1 20.78 -4.01 -17.17
N TYR A 2 21.33 -3.47 -18.25
CA TYR A 2 21.07 -2.08 -18.64
C TYR A 2 19.66 -1.95 -19.22
N ILE A 3 18.84 -1.08 -18.63
CA ILE A 3 17.57 -0.65 -19.22
C ILE A 3 17.89 0.51 -20.17
N GLN A 4 17.68 0.31 -21.47
CA GLN A 4 17.76 1.41 -22.43
C GLN A 4 16.57 2.35 -22.19
N LYS A 5 16.81 3.61 -21.78
CA LYS A 5 15.79 4.66 -21.79
C LYS A 5 15.34 4.90 -23.25
N LYS A 6 14.25 4.24 -23.68
CA LYS A 6 13.52 4.62 -24.90
C LYS A 6 12.69 5.86 -24.58
N ILE A 7 13.10 7.00 -25.11
CA ILE A 7 12.25 8.19 -25.17
C ILE A 7 11.09 7.85 -26.09
N LEU A 8 9.86 7.82 -25.56
CA LEU A 8 8.65 7.76 -26.35
C LEU A 8 8.29 9.18 -26.76
N TYR A 9 8.25 9.45 -28.08
CA TYR A 9 7.54 10.61 -28.60
C TYR A 9 6.05 10.29 -28.56
N VAL A 10 5.28 11.04 -27.77
CA VAL A 10 3.86 10.77 -27.49
C VAL A 10 3.01 11.86 -28.12
N GLU A 11 2.70 11.70 -29.41
CA GLU A 11 1.70 12.50 -30.12
C GLU A 11 0.35 11.77 -30.14
N GLY A 12 -0.75 12.52 -30.05
CA GLY A 12 -2.11 11.98 -30.27
C GLY A 12 -2.78 11.26 -29.10
N TYR A 13 -2.47 11.63 -27.85
CA TYR A 13 -3.12 11.09 -26.64
C TYR A 13 -3.79 12.19 -25.82
N ASP A 14 -5.08 12.05 -25.52
CA ASP A 14 -5.83 12.99 -24.68
C ASP A 14 -5.56 12.83 -23.17
N VAL A 15 -5.05 11.65 -22.77
CA VAL A 15 -4.80 11.27 -21.38
C VAL A 15 -3.53 10.43 -21.29
N VAL A 16 -2.70 10.67 -20.27
CA VAL A 16 -1.56 9.84 -19.89
C VAL A 16 -1.66 9.50 -18.42
N TYR A 17 -1.53 8.21 -18.07
CA TYR A 17 -1.32 7.76 -16.70
C TYR A 17 0.15 7.37 -16.51
N ASP A 18 0.88 8.06 -15.63
CA ASP A 18 2.11 7.52 -15.08
C ASP A 18 1.81 6.76 -13.78
N ILE A 19 2.36 5.55 -13.69
CA ILE A 19 2.30 4.63 -12.56
C ILE A 19 3.69 4.10 -12.17
N ASN A 20 4.75 4.63 -12.80
CA ASN A 20 6.12 4.17 -12.68
C ASN A 20 6.99 5.12 -11.85
N GLY A 21 6.79 6.43 -11.98
CA GLY A 21 7.60 7.45 -11.30
C GLY A 21 7.70 7.25 -9.80
N ARG A 22 8.94 7.06 -9.32
CA ARG A 22 9.31 6.94 -7.90
C ARG A 22 10.20 8.09 -7.43
N GLU A 23 11.14 8.49 -8.29
CA GLU A 23 12.03 9.63 -8.08
C GLU A 23 11.86 10.65 -9.22
N ALA A 24 12.09 11.94 -8.97
CA ALA A 24 11.93 12.98 -10.00
C ALA A 24 12.81 12.73 -11.24
N GLU A 25 13.98 12.11 -11.06
CA GLU A 25 14.94 11.66 -12.10
C GLU A 25 14.36 10.74 -13.19
N GLU A 26 13.17 10.18 -12.96
CA GLU A 26 12.43 9.35 -13.92
C GLU A 26 11.51 10.20 -14.83
N VAL A 27 11.15 11.42 -14.39
CA VAL A 27 10.30 12.40 -15.11
C VAL A 27 11.12 13.57 -15.68
N GLU A 28 12.21 13.96 -15.00
CA GLU A 28 13.14 15.06 -15.33
C GLU A 28 13.48 15.21 -16.82
N PRO A 29 13.88 14.17 -17.58
CA PRO A 29 14.35 14.32 -18.96
C PRO A 29 13.32 14.84 -19.97
N ILE A 30 12.05 14.99 -19.57
CA ILE A 30 10.97 15.55 -20.39
C ILE A 30 10.91 17.08 -20.22
N ILE A 31 11.38 17.65 -19.10
CA ILE A 31 11.12 19.05 -18.71
C ILE A 31 12.34 19.72 -17.99
N ASP A 32 13.53 19.09 -18.02
CA ASP A 32 14.78 19.56 -17.41
C ASP A 32 15.19 20.98 -17.82
N ALA A 33 15.13 21.94 -16.88
CA ALA A 33 15.60 23.31 -17.04
C ALA A 33 15.84 24.07 -15.69
N LEU A 34 16.65 23.49 -14.78
CA LEU A 34 17.22 24.07 -13.54
C LEU A 34 16.36 23.98 -12.22
N PRO A 35 16.97 23.98 -10.99
CA PRO A 35 16.40 23.47 -9.70
C PRO A 35 16.12 24.59 -8.63
N GLU A 36 16.04 24.47 -7.27
CA GLU A 36 16.53 23.50 -6.23
C GLU A 36 15.92 23.74 -4.80
N LEU A 37 16.26 22.88 -3.81
CA LEU A 37 16.30 23.08 -2.32
C LEU A 37 15.06 22.82 -1.37
N GLU A 38 15.35 22.64 -0.06
CA GLU A 38 14.56 21.91 0.99
C GLU A 38 14.06 22.80 2.20
N HIS A 39 13.52 22.38 3.39
CA HIS A 39 13.31 21.08 4.11
C HIS A 39 12.33 21.18 5.33
N GLN A 40 11.51 20.15 5.68
CA GLN A 40 11.15 19.64 7.05
C GLN A 40 10.07 18.51 7.01
N VAL A 41 10.00 17.62 8.03
CA VAL A 41 9.29 16.30 8.05
C VAL A 41 7.95 16.24 8.83
N THR A 42 6.92 15.62 8.24
CA THR A 42 5.72 14.97 8.86
C THR A 42 5.24 13.80 7.95
N LEU A 43 4.25 13.00 8.37
CA LEU A 43 3.55 12.01 7.53
C LEU A 43 2.10 12.47 7.23
N PRO A 44 1.60 12.41 5.98
CA PRO A 44 0.31 12.97 5.63
C PRO A 44 -0.87 12.01 5.88
N HIS A 45 -1.83 12.44 6.70
CA HIS A 45 -3.16 11.84 6.88
C HIS A 45 -4.16 12.46 5.90
N TYR A 46 -4.04 13.76 5.67
CA TYR A 46 -4.71 14.56 4.64
C TYR A 46 -3.71 15.07 3.60
N GLU A 47 -4.19 15.42 2.42
CA GLU A 47 -3.37 15.88 1.28
C GLU A 47 -2.75 17.28 1.46
N VAL A 48 -2.98 17.92 2.61
CA VAL A 48 -2.42 19.23 3.00
C VAL A 48 -1.41 19.15 4.15
N ASP A 49 -1.22 17.97 4.72
CA ASP A 49 -0.28 17.75 5.81
C ASP A 49 1.18 17.82 5.32
N ALA A 50 2.08 18.23 6.21
CA ALA A 50 3.50 18.27 5.89
C ALA A 50 4.08 16.85 5.66
N VAL A 51 5.18 16.80 4.91
CA VAL A 51 5.69 15.58 4.25
C VAL A 51 7.20 15.47 4.38
N ASP A 52 7.72 14.28 4.70
CA ASP A 52 9.16 14.00 4.80
C ASP A 52 9.90 14.24 3.46
N PRO A 53 10.83 15.21 3.34
CA PRO A 53 11.62 15.39 2.11
C PRO A 53 12.69 14.32 1.93
N LYS A 54 13.04 13.58 3.00
CA LYS A 54 13.87 12.35 2.96
C LYS A 54 13.02 11.09 2.78
N SER A 55 11.72 11.24 2.56
CA SER A 55 10.85 10.14 2.19
C SER A 55 11.38 9.45 0.94
N ARG A 56 11.32 8.12 0.93
CA ARG A 56 11.42 7.27 -0.27
C ARG A 56 10.22 7.43 -1.25
N HIS A 57 9.51 8.54 -1.14
CA HIS A 57 8.43 9.00 -2.01
C HIS A 57 8.63 10.48 -2.40
N LYS A 58 9.81 11.09 -2.11
CA LYS A 58 10.09 12.50 -2.39
C LYS A 58 9.84 12.87 -3.86
N GLY A 59 10.17 11.97 -4.78
CA GLY A 59 9.93 12.12 -6.22
C GLY A 59 8.49 12.41 -6.58
N LYS A 60 7.53 11.89 -5.80
CA LYS A 60 6.11 12.21 -5.98
C LYS A 60 5.80 13.67 -5.62
N LEU A 61 6.32 14.15 -4.50
CA LEU A 61 6.11 15.53 -3.99
C LEU A 61 6.81 16.56 -4.89
N GLU A 62 8.01 16.22 -5.33
CA GLU A 62 8.78 16.92 -6.35
C GLU A 62 7.96 17.00 -7.66
N THR A 63 7.39 15.87 -8.12
CA THR A 63 6.52 15.82 -9.31
C THR A 63 5.21 16.61 -9.16
N GLU A 64 4.52 16.54 -8.02
CA GLU A 64 3.29 17.31 -7.76
C GLU A 64 3.54 18.82 -7.78
N SER A 65 4.59 19.26 -7.07
CA SER A 65 5.04 20.65 -7.07
C SER A 65 5.42 21.13 -8.47
N PHE A 66 6.05 20.26 -9.25
CA PHE A 66 6.51 20.53 -10.60
C PHE A 66 5.35 20.62 -11.61
N LEU A 67 4.41 19.66 -11.61
CA LEU A 67 3.19 19.71 -12.42
C LEU A 67 2.39 21.00 -12.13
N GLN A 68 2.29 21.38 -10.86
CA GLN A 68 1.68 22.64 -10.46
C GLN A 68 2.44 23.86 -11.02
N SER A 69 3.78 23.87 -10.96
CA SER A 69 4.60 24.95 -11.53
C SER A 69 4.45 25.12 -13.05
N LYS A 70 4.19 24.03 -13.78
CA LYS A 70 3.97 24.04 -15.24
C LYS A 70 2.53 24.43 -15.60
N GLY A 71 1.63 24.52 -14.63
CA GLY A 71 0.25 24.98 -14.81
C GLY A 71 -0.66 24.04 -15.62
N VAL A 72 -0.17 22.86 -16.01
CA VAL A 72 -0.89 21.84 -16.80
C VAL A 72 -2.12 21.28 -16.05
N ASN A 73 -3.01 20.59 -16.74
CA ASN A 73 -4.01 19.75 -16.07
C ASN A 73 -3.34 18.47 -15.57
N TRP A 74 -3.54 18.11 -14.31
CA TRP A 74 -3.00 16.91 -13.68
C TRP A 74 -3.90 16.49 -12.50
N THR A 75 -3.83 15.23 -12.09
CA THR A 75 -4.43 14.76 -10.83
C THR A 75 -3.47 13.74 -10.22
N SER A 76 -3.16 13.88 -8.95
CA SER A 76 -2.35 12.90 -8.23
C SER A 76 -3.23 11.96 -7.42
N ILE A 77 -2.99 10.65 -7.57
CA ILE A 77 -3.63 9.63 -6.75
C ILE A 77 -2.62 9.03 -5.78
N SER A 78 -2.93 9.10 -4.49
CA SER A 78 -2.17 8.49 -3.39
C SER A 78 -2.87 7.22 -2.90
N SER A 79 -2.33 6.05 -3.23
CA SER A 79 -2.83 4.78 -2.69
C SER A 79 -2.10 4.39 -1.41
N VAL A 80 -2.87 3.95 -0.42
CA VAL A 80 -2.36 3.23 0.76
C VAL A 80 -2.07 1.76 0.42
N TYR A 81 -1.78 0.94 1.45
CA TYR A 81 -1.58 -0.50 1.28
C TYR A 81 -2.73 -1.15 0.51
N THR A 82 -2.36 -2.07 -0.37
CA THR A 82 -3.23 -2.62 -1.41
C THR A 82 -3.26 -4.12 -1.30
N TYR A 83 -4.48 -4.67 -1.21
CA TYR A 83 -4.80 -6.07 -1.43
C TYR A 83 -5.65 -6.19 -2.71
N GLY A 84 -5.92 -7.40 -3.18
CA GLY A 84 -6.85 -7.70 -4.27
C GLY A 84 -6.29 -8.61 -5.36
N PRO A 85 -7.17 -9.11 -6.27
CA PRO A 85 -6.77 -9.94 -7.39
C PRO A 85 -5.74 -9.24 -8.30
N LEU A 86 -4.85 -10.01 -8.92
CA LEU A 86 -3.80 -9.53 -9.84
C LEU A 86 -2.81 -8.51 -9.25
N ASN A 87 -2.85 -8.27 -7.94
CA ASN A 87 -1.87 -7.45 -7.22
C ASN A 87 -0.44 -8.01 -7.41
N TYR A 88 0.53 -7.10 -7.57
CA TYR A 88 1.95 -7.42 -7.76
C TYR A 88 2.68 -7.69 -6.43
N ASN A 89 2.18 -7.15 -5.33
CA ASN A 89 2.70 -7.33 -3.97
C ASN A 89 1.52 -7.53 -2.99
N PRO A 90 0.83 -8.69 -3.05
CA PRO A 90 -0.26 -9.01 -2.14
C PRO A 90 0.28 -9.30 -0.74
N VAL A 91 0.08 -8.35 0.17
CA VAL A 91 0.45 -8.47 1.58
C VAL A 91 -0.47 -9.46 2.32
N GLU A 92 -1.66 -9.72 1.78
CA GLU A 92 -2.64 -10.69 2.28
C GLU A 92 -2.18 -12.15 2.12
N GLU A 93 -1.41 -12.49 1.07
CA GLU A 93 -0.86 -13.84 0.87
C GLU A 93 0.00 -14.29 2.06
N TRP A 94 0.69 -13.35 2.73
CA TRP A 94 1.50 -13.65 3.92
C TRP A 94 0.63 -14.20 5.07
N PHE A 95 -0.61 -13.75 5.21
CA PHE A 95 -1.57 -14.28 6.18
C PHE A 95 -2.20 -15.58 5.68
N PHE A 96 -2.64 -15.61 4.42
CA PHE A 96 -3.29 -16.80 3.85
C PHE A 96 -2.36 -18.03 3.85
N HIS A 97 -1.05 -17.87 3.64
CA HIS A 97 -0.07 -18.96 3.78
C HIS A 97 -0.03 -19.55 5.20
N ARG A 98 -0.12 -18.71 6.23
CA ARG A 98 -0.08 -19.13 7.65
C ARG A 98 -1.38 -19.81 8.06
N LEU A 99 -2.51 -19.22 7.67
CA LEU A 99 -3.86 -19.76 7.85
C LEU A 99 -4.02 -21.13 7.17
N LYS A 100 -3.61 -21.26 5.90
CA LYS A 100 -3.64 -22.52 5.13
C LYS A 100 -2.72 -23.60 5.69
N ALA A 101 -1.62 -23.21 6.34
CA ALA A 101 -0.71 -24.12 7.03
C ALA A 101 -1.16 -24.47 8.46
N GLY A 102 -2.25 -23.88 8.97
CA GLY A 102 -2.71 -24.07 10.36
C GLY A 102 -1.74 -23.51 11.40
N ARG A 103 -0.91 -22.52 11.04
CA ARG A 103 0.15 -21.97 11.89
C ARG A 103 -0.30 -20.70 12.63
N PRO A 104 0.14 -20.48 13.88
CA PRO A 104 -0.06 -19.20 14.56
C PRO A 104 0.55 -18.03 13.78
N ILE A 105 -0.07 -16.87 13.85
CA ILE A 105 0.33 -15.68 13.11
C ILE A 105 1.19 -14.78 14.02
N PRO A 106 2.50 -14.61 13.75
CA PRO A 106 3.34 -13.70 14.53
C PRO A 106 3.04 -12.24 14.17
N VAL A 107 2.65 -11.44 15.16
CA VAL A 107 2.33 -10.01 14.98
C VAL A 107 3.29 -9.16 15.84
N PRO A 108 3.94 -8.13 15.27
CA PRO A 108 4.87 -7.29 16.03
C PRO A 108 4.15 -6.44 17.07
N ASN A 109 4.84 -6.16 18.18
CA ASN A 109 4.42 -5.23 19.23
C ASN A 109 3.02 -5.59 19.80
N SER A 110 2.08 -4.64 19.84
CA SER A 110 0.77 -4.82 20.47
C SER A 110 -0.26 -5.55 19.58
N GLY A 111 -0.11 -5.44 18.25
CA GLY A 111 -1.11 -5.79 17.24
C GLY A 111 -2.45 -5.02 17.29
N ARG A 112 -2.57 -4.03 18.19
CA ARG A 112 -3.84 -3.40 18.61
C ARG A 112 -3.97 -1.92 18.27
N ASP A 113 -2.87 -1.28 17.89
CA ASP A 113 -2.87 0.12 17.47
C ASP A 113 -3.48 0.22 16.04
N PRO A 114 -4.06 1.36 15.64
CA PRO A 114 -4.69 1.52 14.33
C PRO A 114 -3.64 1.66 13.22
N ASP A 115 -2.99 0.56 12.88
CA ASP A 115 -1.75 0.53 12.11
C ASP A 115 -1.90 0.87 10.63
N LEU A 116 -3.06 0.66 10.01
CA LEU A 116 -3.21 0.91 8.57
C LEU A 116 -4.65 1.21 8.10
N THR A 117 -4.72 1.79 6.91
CA THR A 117 -5.88 1.72 6.01
C THR A 117 -5.49 0.95 4.74
N THR A 118 -6.45 0.27 4.10
CA THR A 118 -6.21 -0.60 2.93
C THR A 118 -7.37 -0.59 1.92
N ARG A 119 -7.08 -0.87 0.64
CA ARG A 119 -8.06 -0.97 -0.49
C ARG A 119 -7.67 -2.08 -1.51
N SER A 120 -8.52 -2.39 -2.50
CA SER A 120 -9.22 -3.69 -2.50
C SER A 120 -9.07 -4.84 -3.54
N LEU A 121 -8.67 -4.77 -4.81
CA LEU A 121 -7.92 -3.76 -5.56
C LEU A 121 -8.81 -2.82 -6.39
N LEU A 122 -10.00 -3.26 -6.81
CA LEU A 122 -10.79 -2.64 -7.87
C LEU A 122 -11.09 -1.14 -7.60
N ASP A 123 -11.23 -0.75 -6.34
CA ASP A 123 -11.44 0.64 -5.90
C ASP A 123 -10.41 1.65 -6.43
N LEU A 124 -9.15 1.25 -6.62
CA LEU A 124 -8.13 2.17 -7.13
C LEU A 124 -8.30 2.38 -8.64
N ALA A 125 -8.65 1.32 -9.38
CA ALA A 125 -8.92 1.41 -10.80
C ALA A 125 -10.21 2.21 -11.08
N THR A 126 -11.27 2.03 -10.27
CA THR A 126 -12.50 2.83 -10.41
C THR A 126 -12.30 4.29 -10.01
N ALA A 127 -11.44 4.58 -9.01
CA ALA A 127 -11.02 5.96 -8.71
C ALA A 127 -10.22 6.61 -9.85
N PHE A 128 -9.28 5.90 -10.49
CA PHE A 128 -8.59 6.40 -11.69
C PHE A 128 -9.58 6.74 -12.82
N LEU A 129 -10.59 5.88 -13.06
CA LEU A 129 -11.63 6.15 -14.04
C LEU A 129 -12.52 7.35 -13.67
N ALA A 130 -12.83 7.56 -12.40
CA ALA A 130 -13.67 8.68 -11.92
C ALA A 130 -12.98 10.06 -11.99
N VAL A 131 -11.67 10.11 -12.26
CA VAL A 131 -10.92 11.33 -12.59
C VAL A 131 -11.10 11.73 -14.06
N LEU A 132 -11.35 10.79 -14.97
CA LEU A 132 -11.39 11.07 -16.40
C LEU A 132 -12.57 11.97 -16.78
N GLY A 133 -12.26 13.11 -17.41
CA GLY A 133 -13.24 14.12 -17.78
C GLY A 133 -13.88 14.87 -16.60
N ASN A 134 -13.45 14.60 -15.36
CA ASN A 134 -13.98 15.28 -14.18
C ASN A 134 -13.20 16.56 -13.90
N GLU A 135 -13.75 17.71 -14.31
CA GLU A 135 -13.13 19.03 -14.11
C GLU A 135 -12.79 19.32 -12.63
N LYS A 136 -13.50 18.72 -11.66
CA LYS A 136 -13.23 18.89 -10.23
C LYS A 136 -11.96 18.20 -9.76
N ALA A 137 -11.47 17.19 -10.49
CA ALA A 137 -10.21 16.52 -10.19
C ALA A 137 -8.98 17.27 -10.74
N SER A 138 -9.20 18.35 -11.51
CA SER A 138 -8.14 19.18 -12.09
C SER A 138 -7.29 19.82 -10.99
N LYS A 139 -5.99 19.50 -11.02
CA LYS A 139 -4.94 19.94 -10.07
C LYS A 139 -5.15 19.48 -8.64
N GLU A 140 -5.90 18.39 -8.45
CA GLU A 140 -6.12 17.81 -7.13
C GLU A 140 -5.13 16.68 -6.81
N ILE A 141 -4.66 16.66 -5.56
CA ILE A 141 -4.09 15.49 -4.91
C ILE A 141 -5.23 14.77 -4.17
N LEU A 142 -5.40 13.47 -4.38
CA LEU A 142 -6.50 12.66 -3.84
C LEU A 142 -5.96 11.36 -3.20
N ASN A 143 -6.25 11.17 -1.91
CA ASN A 143 -5.99 9.94 -1.19
C ASN A 143 -7.08 8.90 -1.49
N ILE A 144 -6.67 7.70 -1.91
CA ILE A 144 -7.54 6.54 -2.12
C ILE A 144 -7.18 5.47 -1.07
N SER A 145 -7.99 5.41 -0.02
CA SER A 145 -7.91 4.46 1.09
C SER A 145 -9.28 3.80 1.33
N GLY A 146 -9.32 2.77 2.20
CA GLY A 146 -10.58 2.25 2.71
C GLY A 146 -11.08 3.09 3.89
N GLU A 147 -12.40 3.23 4.04
CA GLU A 147 -13.04 4.08 5.06
C GLU A 147 -12.76 3.70 6.53
N LYS A 148 -12.14 2.54 6.77
CA LYS A 148 -11.92 1.95 8.10
C LYS A 148 -10.45 1.70 8.34
N TYR A 149 -9.96 2.22 9.47
CA TYR A 149 -8.69 1.83 10.07
C TYR A 149 -8.76 0.37 10.51
N VAL A 150 -7.65 -0.37 10.39
CA VAL A 150 -7.53 -1.75 10.86
C VAL A 150 -6.18 -1.95 11.57
N THR A 151 -6.20 -2.72 12.65
CA THR A 151 -4.99 -3.13 13.39
C THR A 151 -4.39 -4.38 12.75
N PHE A 152 -3.13 -4.71 13.03
CA PHE A 152 -2.56 -5.97 12.53
C PHE A 152 -3.33 -7.23 13.01
N ASP A 153 -3.85 -7.26 14.24
CA ASP A 153 -4.75 -8.32 14.71
C ASP A 153 -6.07 -8.36 13.90
N GLY A 154 -6.68 -7.19 13.66
CA GLY A 154 -7.93 -7.09 12.92
C GLY A 154 -7.79 -7.59 11.49
N LEU A 155 -6.66 -7.30 10.83
CA LEU A 155 -6.37 -7.77 9.49
C LEU A 155 -6.13 -9.28 9.44
N ALA A 156 -5.41 -9.85 10.42
CA ALA A 156 -5.21 -11.29 10.51
C ALA A 156 -6.55 -12.06 10.61
N ARG A 157 -7.50 -11.55 11.41
CA ARG A 157 -8.85 -12.11 11.57
C ARG A 157 -9.72 -11.88 10.32
N ALA A 158 -9.58 -10.72 9.66
CA ALA A 158 -10.26 -10.44 8.39
C ALA A 158 -9.80 -11.42 7.29
N CYS A 159 -8.50 -11.70 7.18
CA CYS A 159 -7.95 -12.71 6.27
C CYS A 159 -8.46 -14.13 6.60
N ALA A 160 -8.58 -14.49 7.88
CA ALA A 160 -9.14 -15.78 8.30
C ALA A 160 -10.59 -15.94 7.83
N LYS A 161 -11.44 -14.95 8.15
CA LYS A 161 -12.85 -14.91 7.72
C LYS A 161 -13.00 -14.92 6.19
N ALA A 162 -12.15 -14.18 5.48
CA ALA A 162 -12.17 -14.10 4.01
C ALA A 162 -11.79 -15.43 3.32
N GLY A 163 -10.82 -16.16 3.87
CA GLY A 163 -10.42 -17.46 3.36
C GLY A 163 -11.28 -18.65 3.81
N GLY A 164 -12.24 -18.42 4.72
CA GLY A 164 -13.05 -19.48 5.34
C GLY A 164 -12.30 -20.32 6.38
N PHE A 165 -11.24 -19.76 6.97
CA PHE A 165 -10.42 -20.42 7.99
C PHE A 165 -10.98 -20.22 9.41
N PRO A 166 -10.61 -21.08 10.38
CA PRO A 166 -10.84 -20.81 11.80
C PRO A 166 -10.18 -19.50 12.27
N GLU A 167 -10.69 -18.97 13.38
CA GLU A 167 -10.10 -17.80 14.06
C GLU A 167 -8.62 -18.11 14.44
N PRO A 168 -7.65 -17.26 14.06
CA PRO A 168 -6.24 -17.59 14.19
C PRO A 168 -5.72 -17.42 15.63
N GLU A 169 -4.80 -18.30 16.05
CA GLU A 169 -3.89 -17.94 17.14
C GLU A 169 -2.98 -16.80 16.66
N ILE A 170 -2.99 -15.69 17.39
CA ILE A 170 -2.08 -14.57 17.15
C ILE A 170 -1.03 -14.58 18.26
N VAL A 171 0.25 -14.47 17.87
CA VAL A 171 1.38 -14.45 18.79
C VAL A 171 2.11 -13.12 18.68
N HIS A 172 1.90 -12.27 19.68
CA HIS A 172 2.60 -11.00 19.81
C HIS A 172 4.07 -11.19 20.15
N TYR A 173 4.96 -10.47 19.46
CA TYR A 173 6.41 -10.52 19.69
C TYR A 173 7.05 -9.14 19.62
N ASN A 174 8.08 -8.91 20.42
CA ASN A 174 8.90 -7.70 20.39
C ASN A 174 9.94 -7.80 19.27
N PRO A 175 9.92 -6.98 18.20
CA PRO A 175 10.89 -7.09 17.11
C PRO A 175 12.34 -6.83 17.52
N LYS A 176 12.57 -6.11 18.63
CA LYS A 176 13.91 -5.78 19.15
C LYS A 176 14.62 -6.96 19.81
N GLU A 177 13.93 -8.09 19.98
CA GLU A 177 14.42 -9.29 20.64
C GLU A 177 14.95 -10.38 19.69
N PHE A 178 15.00 -10.09 18.38
CA PHE A 178 15.36 -11.03 17.32
C PHE A 178 16.24 -10.34 16.26
N ASP A 179 17.28 -11.03 15.80
CA ASP A 179 17.99 -10.66 14.57
C ASP A 179 17.44 -11.50 13.40
N PHE A 180 16.65 -10.88 12.53
CA PHE A 180 16.15 -11.51 11.29
C PHE A 180 17.10 -11.31 10.09
N GLY A 181 18.23 -10.62 10.28
CA GLY A 181 19.19 -10.23 9.26
C GLY A 181 18.52 -9.43 8.15
N LYS A 182 18.42 -10.03 6.95
CA LYS A 182 17.76 -9.44 5.77
C LYS A 182 16.33 -9.96 5.54
N LYS A 183 15.82 -10.88 6.37
CA LYS A 183 14.44 -11.38 6.26
C LYS A 183 13.46 -10.39 6.88
N LYS A 184 12.26 -10.30 6.31
CA LYS A 184 11.13 -9.57 6.90
C LYS A 184 10.23 -10.56 7.63
N ALA A 185 10.19 -10.47 8.96
CA ALA A 185 9.31 -11.29 9.79
C ALA A 185 7.82 -10.94 9.63
N PHE A 186 7.51 -9.72 9.15
CA PHE A 186 6.16 -9.21 8.96
C PHE A 186 6.06 -8.45 7.63
N PRO A 187 4.91 -8.43 6.92
CA PRO A 187 4.82 -7.84 5.58
C PRO A 187 4.66 -6.32 5.59
N PHE A 188 4.14 -5.76 6.68
CA PHE A 188 4.02 -4.32 6.92
C PHE A 188 5.29 -3.74 7.55
N ARG A 189 5.33 -2.41 7.66
CA ARG A 189 6.38 -1.65 8.36
C ARG A 189 5.93 -1.35 9.79
N ASP A 190 6.88 -1.13 10.68
CA ASP A 190 6.65 -0.73 12.09
C ASP A 190 6.41 0.79 12.19
N GLN A 191 5.39 1.27 11.49
CA GLN A 191 4.91 2.67 11.41
C GLN A 191 3.42 2.63 11.03
N HIS A 192 2.60 3.57 11.50
CA HIS A 192 1.18 3.61 11.12
C HIS A 192 0.98 4.26 9.72
N PHE A 193 0.09 3.69 8.89
CA PHE A 193 -0.19 4.12 7.51
C PHE A 193 -1.70 4.34 7.26
N PHE A 194 -2.20 5.47 7.74
CA PHE A 194 -3.57 5.92 7.47
C PHE A 194 -3.61 7.19 6.62
N ALA A 195 -4.52 7.21 5.65
CA ALA A 195 -4.87 8.37 4.85
C ALA A 195 -6.40 8.50 4.79
N SER A 196 -6.95 9.71 4.80
CA SER A 196 -8.40 9.96 4.69
C SER A 196 -8.87 9.88 3.24
N VAL A 197 -9.99 9.19 2.97
CA VAL A 197 -10.58 9.07 1.61
C VAL A 197 -11.68 10.11 1.34
N GLU A 198 -12.04 10.94 2.33
CA GLU A 198 -13.19 11.86 2.21
C GLU A 198 -13.02 12.90 1.09
N LYS A 199 -11.79 13.36 0.81
CA LYS A 199 -11.54 14.29 -0.29
C LYS A 199 -11.87 13.67 -1.65
N ALA A 200 -11.43 12.44 -1.89
CA ALA A 200 -11.76 11.69 -3.10
C ALA A 200 -13.28 11.46 -3.23
N LYS A 201 -13.96 11.13 -2.13
CA LYS A 201 -15.42 10.98 -2.10
C LYS A 201 -16.15 12.27 -2.50
N HIS A 202 -15.73 13.42 -1.95
CA HIS A 202 -16.33 14.72 -2.26
C HIS A 202 -16.01 15.23 -3.67
N VAL A 203 -14.77 15.07 -4.16
CA VAL A 203 -14.32 15.57 -5.47
C VAL A 203 -14.85 14.71 -6.62
N LEU A 204 -14.79 13.38 -6.48
CA LEU A 204 -15.13 12.43 -7.54
C LEU A 204 -16.61 12.01 -7.53
N GLY A 205 -17.34 12.20 -6.42
CA GLY A 205 -18.65 11.57 -6.21
C GLY A 205 -18.57 10.04 -6.08
N TRP A 206 -17.35 9.53 -5.92
CA TRP A 206 -17.00 8.12 -5.84
C TRP A 206 -17.06 7.61 -4.40
N LYS A 207 -17.10 6.30 -4.20
CA LYS A 207 -16.88 5.65 -2.90
C LYS A 207 -16.26 4.26 -3.14
N PRO A 208 -15.57 3.67 -2.14
CA PRO A 208 -15.20 2.27 -2.18
C PRO A 208 -16.43 1.37 -2.41
N GLU A 209 -16.27 0.37 -3.27
CA GLU A 209 -17.25 -0.68 -3.53
C GLU A 209 -17.14 -1.82 -2.50
N PHE A 210 -15.92 -2.12 -2.03
CA PHE A 210 -15.62 -3.28 -1.18
C PHE A 210 -15.46 -2.91 0.30
N ASP A 211 -16.12 -3.68 1.17
CA ASP A 211 -15.70 -3.86 2.56
C ASP A 211 -14.37 -4.65 2.64
N LEU A 212 -13.61 -4.47 3.74
CA LEU A 212 -12.30 -5.12 3.92
C LEU A 212 -12.37 -6.65 3.79
N VAL A 213 -13.38 -7.28 4.37
CA VAL A 213 -13.56 -8.74 4.31
C VAL A 213 -14.02 -9.15 2.91
N GLU A 214 -14.91 -8.39 2.27
CA GLU A 214 -15.40 -8.69 0.93
C GLU A 214 -14.28 -8.67 -0.11
N GLY A 215 -13.44 -7.64 -0.12
CA GLY A 215 -12.33 -7.54 -1.08
C GLY A 215 -11.17 -8.51 -0.77
N LEU A 216 -10.90 -8.81 0.52
CA LEU A 216 -9.98 -9.90 0.88
C LEU A 216 -10.54 -11.27 0.45
N THR A 217 -11.86 -11.45 0.50
CA THR A 217 -12.54 -12.67 0.02
C THR A 217 -12.41 -12.79 -1.50
N ASP A 218 -12.46 -11.68 -2.23
CA ASP A 218 -12.24 -11.68 -3.68
C ASP A 218 -10.78 -11.99 -4.05
N SER A 219 -9.80 -11.35 -3.38
CA SER A 219 -8.38 -11.71 -3.49
C SER A 219 -8.14 -13.21 -3.25
N TYR A 220 -8.74 -13.77 -2.19
CA TYR A 220 -8.66 -15.19 -1.90
C TYR A 220 -9.31 -16.06 -2.99
N LYS A 221 -10.52 -15.73 -3.46
CA LYS A 221 -11.25 -16.53 -4.46
C LYS A 221 -10.64 -16.47 -5.86
N LEU A 222 -10.01 -15.35 -6.22
CA LEU A 222 -9.50 -15.10 -7.57
C LEU A 222 -8.00 -15.37 -7.72
N ASP A 223 -7.22 -15.32 -6.65
CA ASP A 223 -5.81 -15.73 -6.60
C ASP A 223 -5.58 -16.88 -5.60
N PHE A 224 -5.37 -16.60 -4.32
CA PHE A 224 -4.70 -17.54 -3.40
C PHE A 224 -5.40 -18.90 -3.23
N GLY A 225 -6.72 -18.89 -3.11
CA GLY A 225 -7.57 -20.07 -2.96
C GLY A 225 -7.61 -20.97 -4.20
N ARG A 226 -7.17 -20.46 -5.37
CA ARG A 226 -6.96 -21.26 -6.59
C ARG A 226 -5.63 -22.02 -6.60
N GLY A 227 -4.79 -21.80 -5.59
CA GLY A 227 -3.42 -22.35 -5.51
C GLY A 227 -2.37 -21.48 -6.21
N THR A 228 -2.74 -20.32 -6.77
CA THR A 228 -1.81 -19.35 -7.35
C THR A 228 -1.42 -18.29 -6.31
N PHE A 229 -0.12 -18.00 -6.20
CA PHE A 229 0.42 -16.97 -5.31
C PHE A 229 1.60 -16.25 -5.99
N ARG A 230 1.94 -15.04 -5.55
CA ARG A 230 3.10 -14.27 -6.05
C ARG A 230 4.41 -14.68 -5.40
N LYS A 231 4.36 -15.20 -4.18
CA LYS A 231 5.56 -15.68 -3.47
C LYS A 231 5.26 -16.91 -2.62
N GLU A 232 6.19 -17.87 -2.66
CA GLU A 232 6.22 -19.00 -1.73
C GLU A 232 6.29 -18.56 -0.25
N ALA A 233 5.77 -19.41 0.63
CA ALA A 233 5.85 -19.19 2.06
C ALA A 233 7.30 -19.32 2.57
N ASP A 234 7.73 -18.34 3.35
CA ASP A 234 8.91 -18.45 4.21
C ASP A 234 8.42 -18.34 5.66
N PHE A 235 8.60 -19.42 6.42
CA PHE A 235 8.23 -19.53 7.84
C PHE A 235 9.44 -19.41 8.77
N THR A 236 10.66 -19.21 8.26
CA THR A 236 11.90 -19.22 9.08
C THR A 236 11.81 -18.24 10.25
N THR A 237 11.29 -17.03 9.99
CA THR A 237 11.12 -15.98 11.00
C THR A 237 10.07 -16.35 12.04
N ASP A 238 9.03 -17.07 11.63
CA ASP A 238 7.96 -17.54 12.49
C ASP A 238 8.49 -18.62 13.43
N ASP A 239 9.26 -19.58 12.91
CA ASP A 239 9.87 -20.64 13.73
C ASP A 239 10.86 -20.04 14.76
N MET A 240 11.60 -18.98 14.41
CA MET A 240 12.43 -18.21 15.34
C MET A 240 11.60 -17.53 16.45
N ILE A 241 10.45 -16.92 16.11
CA ILE A 241 9.56 -16.24 17.07
C ILE A 241 8.87 -17.25 17.99
N LEU A 242 8.28 -18.30 17.41
CA LEU A 242 7.48 -19.30 18.11
C LEU A 242 8.33 -20.20 19.01
N SER A 243 9.54 -20.59 18.58
CA SER A 243 10.45 -21.36 19.45
C SER A 243 10.81 -20.61 20.74
N LYS A 244 10.98 -19.29 20.70
CA LYS A 244 11.27 -18.48 21.90
C LYS A 244 10.13 -18.48 22.92
N LYS A 245 8.86 -18.51 22.47
CA LYS A 245 7.66 -18.63 23.32
C LYS A 245 7.65 -19.91 24.16
N HIS A 246 8.22 -21.00 23.65
CA HIS A 246 8.32 -22.27 24.38
C HIS A 246 9.41 -22.28 25.45
N VAL A 247 10.41 -21.38 25.38
CA VAL A 247 11.51 -21.27 26.36
C VAL A 247 11.14 -20.39 27.55
N THR A 248 10.14 -19.52 27.42
CA THR A 248 9.65 -18.64 28.52
C THR A 248 8.46 -19.23 29.29
N GLN A 249 8.11 -20.49 29.03
CA GLN A 249 7.03 -21.22 29.71
C GLN A 249 7.51 -22.53 30.37
N SER A 250 8.83 -22.67 30.56
CA SER A 250 9.52 -23.80 31.19
C SER A 250 10.37 -23.36 32.37
#